data_AF-A0A7Z8KPJ6-F1
#
_entry.id   AF-A0A7Z8KPJ6-F1
#
_cell.length_a   1.000
_cell.length_b   1.000
_cell.length_c   1.000
_cell.angle_alpha   90.00
_cell.angle_beta   90.00
_cell.angle_gamma   90.00
#
_symmetry.space_group_name_H-M   'P 1'
#
loop_
_entity.id
_entity.type
_entity.pdbx_description
1 polymer ?
#
loop_
_entity_poly.entity_id
_entity_poly.type
_entity_poly.pdbx_seq_one_letter_code
_entity_poly.pdbx_strand_id
1 'polypeptide(L)' 'MSNVSRLIIVEGIVQGVGFRPFVYRIAKNHNITGSVKNNGGRVEIIA' A
#
# COMPACT_ATOMS: atom_id res chain seq x y z
N MET A 1 6.75 6.73 -21.49
CA MET A 1 5.49 6.42 -20.79
C MET A 1 5.38 7.36 -19.60
N SER A 2 4.23 8.01 -19.39
CA SER A 2 4.03 8.88 -18.23
C SER A 2 3.86 8.03 -16.98
N ASN A 3 4.66 8.29 -15.94
CA ASN A 3 4.43 7.67 -14.64
C ASN A 3 3.14 8.25 -14.05
N VAL A 4 2.22 7.36 -13.68
CA VAL A 4 0.99 7.71 -12.96
C VAL A 4 1.21 7.34 -11.51
N SER A 5 0.76 8.19 -10.59
CA SER A 5 0.67 7.83 -9.18
C SER A 5 -0.75 7.99 -8.63
N ARG A 6 -1.10 7.17 -7.65
CA ARG A 6 -2.40 7.14 -6.95
C ARG A 6 -2.21 6.97 -5.45
N LEU A 7 -3.03 7.68 -4.68
CA LEU A 7 -3.26 7.40 -3.27
C LEU A 7 -4.42 6.40 -3.14
N ILE A 8 -4.17 5.28 -2.48
CA ILE A 8 -5.17 4.27 -2.16
C ILE A 8 -5.30 4.22 -0.64
N ILE A 9 -6.54 4.34 -0.15
CA ILE A 9 -6.87 4.27 1.28
C ILE A 9 -7.63 2.97 1.51
N VAL A 10 -7.15 2.16 2.45
CA VAL A 10 -7.79 0.89 2.84
C VAL A 10 -8.20 0.97 4.30
N GLU A 11 -9.49 0.75 4.56
CA GLU A 11 -10.10 0.87 5.89
C GLU A 11 -10.58 -0.51 6.39
N GLY A 12 -10.73 -0.66 7.71
CA GLY A 12 -11.14 -1.91 8.35
C GLY A 12 -10.03 -2.56 9.18
N ILE A 13 -10.06 -3.88 9.34
CA ILE A 13 -9.04 -4.62 10.09
C ILE A 13 -7.79 -4.81 9.21
N VAL A 14 -7.00 -3.75 9.09
CA VAL A 14 -5.82 -3.70 8.20
C VAL A 14 -4.50 -3.49 8.95
N GLN A 15 -4.55 -3.24 10.26
CA GLN A 15 -3.37 -3.05 11.10
C GLN A 15 -3.15 -4.27 12.00
N GLY A 16 -1.89 -4.65 12.24
CA GLY A 16 -1.54 -5.83 13.04
C GLY A 16 -1.73 -7.19 12.34
N VAL A 17 -2.32 -7.23 11.14
CA VAL A 17 -2.62 -8.46 10.39
C VAL A 17 -1.60 -8.82 9.30
N GLY A 18 -0.47 -8.12 9.24
CA GLY A 18 0.53 -8.33 8.18
C GLY A 18 0.20 -7.68 6.83
N PHE A 19 -0.72 -6.71 6.79
CA PHE A 19 -1.15 -6.05 5.55
C PHE A 19 -0.02 -5.32 4.81
N ARG A 20 0.88 -4.61 5.51
CA ARG A 20 2.01 -3.91 4.87
C ARG A 20 2.97 -4.88 4.15
N PRO A 21 3.43 -5.99 4.78
CA PRO A 21 4.16 -7.04 4.07
C PRO A 21 3.43 -7.60 2.83
N PHE A 22 2.10 -7.79 2.92
CA PHE A 22 1.29 -8.25 1.79
C PHE A 22 1.34 -7.28 0.61
N VAL A 23 1.11 -5.98 0.85
CA VAL A 23 1.19 -4.93 -0.17
C VAL A 23 2.60 -4.84 -0.77
N TYR A 24 3.65 -4.87 0.07
CA TYR A 24 5.04 -4.82 -0.39
C TYR A 24 5.37 -5.96 -1.35
N ARG A 25 4.93 -7.19 -1.06
CA ARG A 25 5.15 -8.35 -1.95
C ARG A 25 4.49 -8.16 -3.31
N ILE A 26 3.25 -7.66 -3.35
CA ILE A 26 2.55 -7.40 -4.61
C ILE A 26 3.26 -6.30 -5.41
N ALA A 27 3.60 -5.18 -4.76
CA ALA A 27 4.30 -4.08 -5.42
C ALA A 27 5.63 -4.55 -6.04
N LYS A 28 6.40 -5.36 -5.30
CA LYS A 28 7.66 -5.96 -5.78
C LYS A 28 7.45 -6.88 -6.99
N ASN A 29 6.42 -7.72 -6.98
CA ASN A 29 6.13 -8.64 -8.08
C ASN A 29 5.69 -7.93 -9.38
N HIS A 30 5.11 -6.74 -9.26
CA HIS A 30 4.64 -5.93 -10.40
C HIS A 30 5.57 -4.75 -10.75
N ASN A 31 6.75 -4.64 -10.13
CA ASN A 31 7.67 -3.52 -10.29
C ASN A 31 7.03 -2.14 -10.04
N ILE A 32 6.09 -2.06 -9.10
CA ILE A 32 5.44 -0.82 -8.67
C ILE A 32 6.28 -0.20 -7.56
N THR A 33 6.62 1.08 -7.70
CA THR A 33 7.33 1.86 -6.68
C THR A 33 6.35 2.70 -5.87
N GLY A 34 6.69 3.00 -4.62
CA GLY A 34 5.81 3.77 -3.75
C GLY A 34 5.98 3.46 -2.28
N SER A 35 4.93 3.67 -1.49
CA SER A 35 4.97 3.49 -0.04
C SER A 35 3.67 2.91 0.50
N VAL A 36 3.77 2.22 1.64
CA VAL A 36 2.61 1.73 2.40
C VAL A 36 2.82 2.03 3.88
N LYS A 37 1.88 2.73 4.51
CA LYS A 37 1.96 3.11 5.93
C LYS A 37 0.63 2.91 6.64
N ASN A 38 0.69 2.55 7.92
CA ASN A 38 -0.47 2.60 8.79
C ASN A 38 -0.76 4.07 9.13
N ASN A 39 -2.04 4.44 9.14
CA ASN A 39 -2.49 5.75 9.64
C ASN A 39 -3.84 5.55 10.34
N GLY A 40 -4.00 5.95 11.60
CA GLY A 40 -5.23 5.84 12.42
C GLY A 40 -6.35 4.90 11.93
N GLY A 41 -6.25 3.59 12.20
CA GLY A 41 -7.28 2.60 11.82
C GLY A 41 -7.33 2.21 10.32
N ARG A 42 -6.57 2.87 9.46
CA ARG A 42 -6.48 2.60 8.01
C ARG A 42 -5.04 2.38 7.55
N VAL A 43 -4.87 2.06 6.27
CA VAL A 43 -3.58 1.99 5.59
C VAL A 43 -3.63 2.91 4.36
N GLU A 44 -2.60 3.71 4.20
CA GLU A 44 -2.38 4.56 3.02
C GLU A 44 -1.29 3.95 2.14
N ILE A 45 -1.58 3.81 0.85
CA ILE A 45 -0.64 3.31 -0.16
C ILE A 45 -0.48 4.39 -1.22
N ILE A 46 0.77 4.75 -1.51
CA ILE A 46 1.16 5.49 -2.71
C ILE A 46 1.73 4.47 -3.68
N ALA A 47 1.18 4.41 -4.89
CA ALA A 47 1.61 3.53 -5.98
C ALA A 47 1.59 4.28 -7.31
#